data_AF-A0A928L0F2-F1
#
_entry.id   AF-A0A928L0F2-F1
#
_cell.length_a   1.000
_cell.length_b   1.000
_cell.length_c   1.000
_cell.angle_alpha   90.00
_cell.angle_beta   90.00
_cell.angle_gamma   90.00
#
_symmetry.space_group_name_H-M   'P 1'
#
loop_
_entity.id
_entity.type
_entity.pdbx_description
1 polymer ?
#
loop_
_entity_poly.entity_id
_entity_poly.type
_entity_poly.pdbx_seq_one_letter_code
_entity_poly.pdbx_strand_id
1 'polypeptide(L)'
;MSDYTYHIGDDYDCNNKEYVALSTDKGQQITVALTASGVPFKGRYDKEGIFFDYDRDYKESVNEIIAKFTSDEYAEQRNEITEHKGSDSLYFLPTVAKLLRMTEGTLRRRPMDIQLAVCKRYVDNWYCDTYTIQHELRDALSLTTKPEFTDSEKDIAVGKD
;
A
#
# COMPACT_ATOMS: atom_id res chain seq x y z
N MET A 1 -14.67 12.98 23.10
CA MET A 1 -14.06 11.71 22.67
C MET A 1 -13.02 11.34 23.70
N SER A 2 -13.06 10.10 24.21
CA SER A 2 -12.27 9.63 25.36
C SER A 2 -10.76 9.72 25.15
N ASP A 3 -10.01 9.95 26.22
CA ASP A 3 -8.53 9.83 26.32
C ASP A 3 -8.07 8.37 26.24
N TYR A 4 -8.65 7.59 25.33
CA TYR A 4 -8.38 6.17 25.20
C TYR A 4 -7.07 5.97 24.43
N THR A 5 -6.13 5.29 25.06
CA THR A 5 -4.88 4.87 24.45
C THR A 5 -5.07 3.51 23.79
N TYR A 6 -4.78 3.42 22.49
CA TYR A 6 -4.82 2.19 21.71
C TYR A 6 -3.43 1.58 21.65
N HIS A 7 -3.30 0.32 22.08
CA HIS A 7 -2.07 -0.45 21.89
C HIS A 7 -2.04 -1.07 20.49
N ILE A 8 -0.87 -1.05 19.86
CA ILE A 8 -0.68 -1.41 18.44
C ILE A 8 0.57 -2.25 18.25
N GLY A 9 0.57 -3.03 17.18
CA GLY A 9 1.67 -3.95 16.87
C GLY A 9 1.76 -5.11 17.86
N ASP A 10 2.67 -6.04 17.57
CA ASP A 10 2.90 -7.26 18.35
C ASP A 10 4.31 -7.28 18.93
N ASP A 11 4.57 -8.13 19.92
CA ASP A 11 5.95 -8.38 20.32
C ASP A 11 6.72 -9.04 19.19
N TYR A 12 7.94 -8.55 18.95
CA TYR A 12 8.83 -9.04 17.92
C TYR A 12 10.26 -9.18 18.48
N ASP A 13 10.93 -10.26 18.11
CA ASP A 13 12.30 -10.51 18.51
C ASP A 13 13.26 -9.66 17.65
N CYS A 14 13.83 -8.64 18.26
CA CYS A 14 14.80 -7.77 17.60
C CYS A 14 15.81 -7.23 18.62
N ASN A 15 17.09 -7.28 18.26
CA ASN A 15 18.18 -6.75 19.06
C ASN A 15 18.48 -5.26 18.78
N ASN A 16 17.90 -4.71 17.72
CA ASN A 16 18.24 -3.39 17.17
C ASN A 16 16.97 -2.56 16.96
N LYS A 17 16.34 -2.17 18.07
CA LYS A 17 15.11 -1.39 18.05
C LYS A 17 15.39 0.10 17.84
N GLU A 18 14.55 0.77 17.06
CA GLU A 18 14.50 2.23 16.96
C GLU A 18 13.14 2.74 17.45
N TYR A 19 13.10 3.94 18.00
CA TYR A 19 11.94 4.48 18.73
C TYR A 19 11.43 5.75 18.05
N VAL A 20 10.11 5.88 17.95
CA VAL A 20 9.42 7.03 17.37
C VAL A 20 8.42 7.59 18.36
N ALA A 21 8.40 8.92 18.48
CA ALA A 21 7.38 9.67 19.20
C ALA A 21 6.94 10.85 18.33
N LEU A 22 5.67 10.90 17.96
CA LEU A 22 5.12 11.95 17.10
C LEU A 22 3.89 12.57 17.75
N SER A 23 3.80 13.90 17.73
CA SER A 23 2.56 14.61 18.05
C SER A 23 1.71 14.74 16.79
N THR A 24 0.68 13.91 16.67
CA THR A 24 -0.14 13.81 15.46
C THR A 24 -1.47 13.11 15.75
N ASP A 25 -2.52 13.52 15.05
CA ASP A 25 -3.83 12.86 15.04
C ASP A 25 -3.88 11.66 14.07
N LYS A 26 -2.79 11.37 13.36
CA LYS A 26 -2.69 10.33 12.32
C LYS A 26 -2.26 8.96 12.85
N GLY A 27 -2.20 8.76 14.17
CA GLY A 27 -1.68 7.54 14.79
C GLY A 27 -2.33 6.25 14.27
N GLN A 28 -3.66 6.24 14.11
CA GLN A 28 -4.37 5.09 13.52
C GLN A 28 -3.92 4.80 12.09
N GLN A 29 -3.80 5.83 11.25
CA GLN A 29 -3.46 5.66 9.83
C GLN A 29 -2.02 5.22 9.64
N ILE A 30 -1.10 5.76 10.45
CA ILE A 30 0.30 5.32 10.50
C ILE A 30 0.36 3.84 10.90
N THR A 31 -0.39 3.43 11.91
CA THR A 31 -0.44 2.02 12.36
C THR A 31 -0.90 1.08 11.24
N VAL A 32 -1.95 1.45 10.51
CA VAL A 32 -2.47 0.66 9.38
C VAL A 32 -1.42 0.52 8.28
N ALA A 33 -0.73 1.61 7.93
CA ALA A 33 0.33 1.58 6.92
C ALA A 33 1.52 0.73 7.35
N LEU A 34 1.99 0.85 8.61
CA LEU A 34 3.07 0.01 9.15
C LEU A 34 2.72 -1.48 9.09
N THR A 35 1.47 -1.82 9.45
CA THR A 35 0.98 -3.20 9.43
C THR A 35 0.91 -3.74 8.00
N ALA A 36 0.34 -2.97 7.07
CA ALA A 36 0.26 -3.34 5.65
C ALA A 36 1.65 -3.50 5.01
N SER A 37 2.61 -2.69 5.46
CA SER A 37 4.02 -2.77 5.06
C SER A 37 4.81 -3.90 5.71
N GLY A 38 4.19 -4.70 6.59
CA GLY A 38 4.86 -5.80 7.28
C GLY A 38 6.02 -5.37 8.19
N VAL A 39 5.97 -4.13 8.69
CA VAL A 39 6.98 -3.63 9.64
C VAL A 39 6.79 -4.36 10.98
N PRO A 40 7.84 -4.93 11.59
CA PRO A 40 7.80 -5.38 12.98
C PRO A 40 7.84 -4.17 13.91
N PHE A 41 6.74 -3.89 14.62
CA PHE A 41 6.65 -2.77 15.55
C PHE A 41 5.74 -3.10 16.73
N LYS A 42 5.90 -2.34 17.82
CA LYS A 42 5.02 -2.36 18.98
C LYS A 42 4.88 -0.95 19.55
N GLY A 43 3.70 -0.59 20.01
CA GLY A 43 3.51 0.75 20.56
C GLY A 43 2.10 1.06 21.00
N ARG A 44 1.78 2.35 20.95
CA ARG A 44 0.47 2.90 21.26
C ARG A 44 0.22 4.24 20.57
N TYR A 45 -1.04 4.58 20.38
CA TYR A 45 -1.45 5.94 20.00
C TYR A 45 -2.68 6.40 20.77
N ASP A 46 -2.87 7.70 20.83
CA ASP A 46 -4.09 8.35 21.27
C ASP A 46 -4.43 9.52 20.31
N LYS A 47 -5.23 10.47 20.77
CA LYS A 47 -5.63 11.64 19.97
C LYS A 47 -4.50 12.67 19.79
N GLU A 48 -3.48 12.65 20.65
CA GLU A 48 -2.41 13.67 20.72
C GLU A 48 -1.14 13.19 20.03
N GLY A 49 -0.92 11.88 19.97
CA GLY A 49 0.25 11.32 19.32
C GLY A 49 0.30 9.81 19.21
N ILE A 50 1.42 9.36 18.65
CA ILE A 50 1.78 7.96 18.50
C ILE A 50 3.21 7.74 19.03
N PHE A 51 3.40 6.64 19.75
CA PHE A 51 4.69 6.20 20.27
C PHE A 51 4.88 4.71 19.98
N PHE A 52 5.97 4.33 19.33
CA PHE A 52 6.26 2.94 19.00
C PHE A 52 7.75 2.67 18.85
N ASP A 53 8.14 1.42 19.12
CA ASP A 53 9.41 0.85 18.70
C ASP A 53 9.22 -0.02 17.46
N TYR A 54 10.24 -0.08 16.60
CA TYR A 54 10.25 -0.91 15.40
C TYR A 54 11.64 -1.52 15.15
N ASP A 55 11.71 -2.55 14.30
CA ASP A 55 12.99 -3.11 13.84
C ASP A 55 13.71 -2.11 12.93
N ARG A 56 14.92 -1.68 13.32
CA ARG A 56 15.70 -0.66 12.62
C ARG A 56 15.97 -0.98 11.15
N ASP A 57 15.96 -2.26 10.75
CA ASP A 57 16.15 -2.64 9.35
C ASP A 57 15.04 -2.07 8.43
N TYR A 58 13.90 -1.67 9.01
CA TYR A 58 12.77 -1.03 8.31
C TYR A 58 12.81 0.50 8.35
N LYS A 59 13.92 1.12 8.80
CA LYS A 59 14.02 2.57 8.98
C LYS A 59 13.59 3.39 7.77
N GLU A 60 14.01 2.99 6.57
CA GLU A 60 13.63 3.70 5.34
C GLU A 60 12.12 3.64 5.10
N SER A 61 11.52 2.46 5.23
CA SER A 61 10.07 2.27 5.10
C SER A 61 9.29 3.06 6.14
N VAL A 62 9.71 3.03 7.41
CA VAL A 62 9.05 3.77 8.50
C VAL A 62 9.13 5.28 8.27
N ASN A 63 10.29 5.78 7.85
CA ASN A 63 10.47 7.20 7.54
C ASN A 63 9.58 7.65 6.37
N GLU A 64 9.51 6.85 5.31
CA GLU A 64 8.64 7.15 4.15
C GLU A 64 7.16 7.20 4.58
N ILE A 65 6.70 6.20 5.34
CA ILE A 65 5.32 6.14 5.84
C ILE A 65 5.01 7.36 6.69
N ILE A 66 5.85 7.71 7.66
CA ILE A 66 5.66 8.90 8.50
C ILE A 66 5.61 10.16 7.63
N ALA A 67 6.56 10.34 6.72
CA ALA A 67 6.62 11.51 5.84
C ALA A 67 5.35 11.67 4.99
N LYS A 68 4.76 10.56 4.50
CA LYS A 68 3.50 10.59 3.76
C LYS A 68 2.34 11.18 4.54
N PHE A 69 2.35 11.10 5.86
CA PHE A 69 1.30 11.70 6.71
C PHE A 69 1.67 13.09 7.25
N THR A 70 2.96 13.35 7.52
CA THR A 70 3.37 14.52 8.30
C THR A 70 4.19 15.54 7.53
N SER A 71 4.78 15.19 6.39
CA SER A 71 5.63 16.08 5.59
C SER A 71 4.85 16.81 4.51
N ASP A 72 5.23 18.06 4.24
CA ASP A 72 4.70 18.85 3.13
C ASP A 72 5.14 18.35 1.75
N GLU A 73 6.24 17.58 1.70
CA GLU A 73 6.73 16.95 0.46
C GLU A 73 5.64 16.09 -0.22
N TYR A 74 4.80 15.46 0.59
CA TYR A 74 3.73 14.58 0.12
C TYR A 74 2.36 15.28 0.06
N ALA A 75 2.28 16.59 0.34
CA ALA A 75 0.99 17.29 0.44
C ALA A 75 0.21 17.29 -0.88
N GLU A 76 0.88 17.54 -2.00
CA GLU A 76 0.27 17.52 -3.33
C GLU A 76 -0.28 16.12 -3.65
N GLN A 77 0.53 15.09 -3.44
CA GLN A 77 0.11 13.70 -3.67
C GLN A 77 -1.04 13.27 -2.75
N ARG A 78 -1.07 13.73 -1.48
CA ARG A 78 -2.22 13.48 -0.58
C ARG A 78 -3.49 14.11 -1.12
N ASN A 79 -3.40 15.32 -1.68
CA ASN A 79 -4.56 16.01 -2.25
C ASN A 79 -5.05 15.28 -3.49
N GLU A 80 -4.15 14.90 -4.41
CA GLU A 80 -4.49 14.10 -5.59
C GLU A 80 -5.17 12.78 -5.21
N ILE A 81 -4.60 12.04 -4.25
CA ILE A 81 -5.17 10.80 -3.74
C ILE A 81 -6.58 11.05 -3.20
N THR A 82 -6.79 12.13 -2.46
CA THR A 82 -8.11 12.46 -1.89
C THR A 82 -9.12 12.84 -2.98
N GLU A 83 -8.71 13.61 -4.00
CA GLU A 83 -9.57 14.09 -5.08
C GLU A 83 -9.99 12.95 -6.04
N HIS A 84 -9.06 12.06 -6.37
CA HIS A 84 -9.26 11.01 -7.36
C HIS A 84 -9.69 9.66 -6.75
N LYS A 85 -9.73 9.53 -5.42
CA LYS A 85 -10.20 8.32 -4.75
C LYS A 85 -11.68 8.07 -5.04
N GLY A 86 -11.96 6.95 -5.72
CA GLY A 86 -13.32 6.46 -6.02
C GLY A 86 -13.98 7.05 -7.27
N SER A 87 -13.53 8.20 -7.76
CA SER A 87 -14.09 8.91 -8.92
C SER A 87 -13.33 8.63 -10.23
N ASP A 88 -12.00 8.75 -10.21
CA ASP A 88 -11.14 8.61 -11.39
C ASP A 88 -9.75 8.07 -11.03
N SER A 89 -9.69 6.77 -10.72
CA SER A 89 -8.40 6.15 -10.39
C SER A 89 -7.43 6.11 -11.59
N LEU A 90 -7.92 6.20 -12.83
CA LEU A 90 -7.07 6.18 -14.03
C LEU A 90 -6.16 7.41 -14.14
N TYR A 91 -6.47 8.48 -13.41
CA TYR A 91 -5.56 9.61 -13.21
C TYR A 91 -4.14 9.15 -12.85
N PHE A 92 -4.02 8.09 -12.03
CA PHE A 92 -2.72 7.59 -11.56
C PHE A 92 -2.00 6.65 -12.52
N LEU A 93 -2.52 6.41 -13.74
CA LEU A 93 -1.87 5.55 -14.74
C LEU A 93 -0.38 5.86 -14.97
N PRO A 94 0.04 7.13 -15.14
CA PRO A 94 1.46 7.46 -15.35
C PRO A 94 2.32 7.08 -14.13
N THR A 95 1.84 7.39 -12.93
CA THR A 95 2.53 7.09 -11.66
C THR A 95 2.65 5.59 -11.43
N VAL A 96 1.56 4.84 -11.66
CA VAL A 96 1.53 3.38 -11.54
C VAL A 96 2.47 2.72 -12.54
N ALA A 97 2.49 3.19 -13.80
CA ALA A 97 3.42 2.67 -14.80
C ALA A 97 4.89 2.86 -14.38
N LYS A 98 5.23 4.04 -13.83
CA LYS A 98 6.56 4.33 -13.30
C LYS A 98 6.94 3.39 -12.14
N LEU A 99 6.03 3.17 -11.18
CA LEU A 99 6.26 2.26 -10.05
C LEU A 99 6.43 0.80 -10.50
N LEU A 100 5.67 0.39 -11.52
CA LEU A 100 5.80 -0.92 -12.14
C LEU A 100 7.02 -1.05 -13.07
N ARG A 101 7.83 0.01 -13.22
CA ARG A 101 9.00 0.08 -14.10
C ARG A 101 8.67 -0.24 -15.55
N MET A 102 7.54 0.27 -16.04
CA MET A 102 7.13 0.16 -17.45
C MET A 102 6.67 1.51 -18.00
N THR A 103 6.49 1.58 -19.32
CA THR A 103 5.96 2.79 -19.94
C THR A 103 4.46 2.91 -19.70
N GLU A 104 3.95 4.14 -19.62
CA GLU A 104 2.50 4.39 -19.56
C GLU A 104 1.78 3.76 -20.76
N GLY A 105 2.36 3.84 -21.96
CA GLY A 105 1.82 3.19 -23.16
C GLY A 105 1.72 1.66 -23.03
N THR A 106 2.66 1.01 -22.34
CA THR A 106 2.59 -0.42 -22.05
C THR A 106 1.40 -0.74 -21.14
N LEU A 107 1.19 0.08 -20.11
CA LEU A 107 0.07 -0.11 -19.17
C LEU A 107 -1.29 0.18 -19.85
N ARG A 108 -1.37 1.23 -20.67
CA ARG A 108 -2.59 1.58 -21.44
C ARG A 108 -3.02 0.53 -22.47
N ARG A 109 -2.10 -0.34 -22.92
CA ARG A 109 -2.43 -1.46 -23.83
C ARG A 109 -3.04 -2.66 -23.09
N ARG A 110 -3.05 -2.66 -21.75
CA ARG A 110 -3.75 -3.69 -20.98
C ARG A 110 -5.26 -3.47 -21.07
N PRO A 111 -6.08 -4.52 -20.89
CA PRO A 111 -7.52 -4.37 -20.72
C PRO A 111 -7.89 -3.34 -19.62
N MET A 112 -9.02 -2.65 -19.79
CA MET A 112 -9.41 -1.49 -18.98
C MET A 112 -9.62 -1.85 -17.50
N ASP A 113 -10.17 -3.02 -17.23
CA ASP A 113 -10.32 -3.62 -15.90
C ASP A 113 -8.97 -3.81 -15.20
N ILE A 114 -7.93 -4.26 -15.93
CA ILE A 114 -6.56 -4.37 -15.38
C ILE A 114 -6.01 -2.98 -15.02
N GLN A 115 -6.16 -2.00 -15.92
CA GLN A 115 -5.74 -0.62 -15.68
C GLN A 115 -6.40 -0.06 -14.41
N LEU A 116 -7.72 -0.23 -14.29
CA LEU A 116 -8.48 0.20 -13.12
C LEU A 116 -8.06 -0.54 -11.85
N ALA A 117 -7.82 -1.85 -11.93
CA ALA A 117 -7.45 -2.67 -10.78
C ALA A 117 -6.12 -2.21 -10.18
N VAL A 118 -5.08 -2.02 -11.01
CA VAL A 118 -3.78 -1.55 -10.51
C VAL A 118 -3.83 -0.11 -10.01
N CYS A 119 -4.59 0.77 -10.66
CA CYS A 119 -4.75 2.15 -10.22
C CYS A 119 -5.52 2.27 -8.89
N LYS A 120 -6.58 1.48 -8.70
CA LYS A 120 -7.29 1.41 -7.41
C LYS A 120 -6.38 0.86 -6.32
N ARG A 121 -5.61 -0.20 -6.63
CA ARG A 121 -4.65 -0.78 -5.70
C ARG A 121 -3.59 0.24 -5.26
N TYR A 122 -3.12 1.10 -6.16
CA TYR A 122 -2.22 2.20 -5.82
C TYR A 122 -2.87 3.18 -4.82
N VAL A 123 -4.08 3.64 -5.10
CA VAL A 123 -4.80 4.59 -4.24
C VAL A 123 -5.02 4.01 -2.84
N ASP A 124 -5.40 2.74 -2.77
CA ASP A 124 -5.69 2.07 -1.50
C ASP A 124 -4.44 1.87 -0.63
N ASN A 125 -3.26 1.71 -1.26
CA ASN A 125 -2.01 1.41 -0.58
C ASN A 125 -1.02 2.60 -0.56
N TRP A 126 -1.39 3.77 -1.08
CA TRP A 126 -0.47 4.90 -1.27
C TRP A 126 0.31 5.29 0.00
N TYR A 127 -0.32 5.15 1.16
CA TYR A 127 0.25 5.47 2.46
C TYR A 127 1.33 4.49 2.95
N CYS A 128 1.46 3.31 2.34
CA CYS A 128 2.50 2.34 2.65
C CYS A 128 3.85 2.79 2.08
N ASP A 129 4.94 2.13 2.43
CA ASP A 129 6.24 2.37 1.80
C ASP A 129 6.25 1.95 0.30
N THR A 130 7.21 2.48 -0.45
CA THR A 130 7.33 2.26 -1.88
C THR A 130 7.51 0.79 -2.25
N TYR A 131 8.22 0.00 -1.44
CA TYR A 131 8.40 -1.44 -1.71
C TYR A 131 7.06 -2.17 -1.64
N THR A 132 6.29 -1.92 -0.58
CA THR A 132 4.95 -2.50 -0.39
C THR A 132 4.00 -2.11 -1.53
N ILE A 133 3.98 -0.82 -1.92
CA ILE A 133 3.18 -0.38 -3.07
C ILE A 133 3.58 -1.13 -4.34
N GLN A 134 4.87 -1.24 -4.64
CA GLN A 134 5.33 -1.97 -5.83
C GLN A 134 4.95 -3.46 -5.80
N HIS A 135 4.99 -4.08 -4.63
CA HIS A 135 4.58 -5.47 -4.45
C HIS A 135 3.09 -5.64 -4.75
N GLU A 136 2.23 -4.83 -4.12
CA GLU A 136 0.78 -4.85 -4.32
C GLU A 136 0.37 -4.59 -5.78
N LEU A 137 1.06 -3.67 -6.46
CA LEU A 137 0.80 -3.40 -7.87
C LEU A 137 1.17 -4.57 -8.78
N ARG A 138 2.27 -5.26 -8.49
CA ARG A 138 2.68 -6.46 -9.24
C ARG A 138 1.73 -7.63 -9.01
N ASP A 139 1.24 -7.79 -7.79
CA ASP A 139 0.25 -8.81 -7.48
C ASP A 139 -1.07 -8.55 -8.23
N ALA A 140 -1.59 -7.32 -8.18
CA ALA A 140 -2.79 -6.92 -8.91
C ALA A 140 -2.66 -7.15 -10.44
N LEU A 141 -1.49 -6.86 -11.01
CA LEU A 141 -1.21 -7.12 -12.42
C LEU A 141 -1.16 -8.63 -12.74
N SER A 142 -0.66 -9.45 -11.81
CA SER A 142 -0.52 -10.89 -12.00
C SER A 142 -1.86 -11.62 -11.87
N LEU A 143 -2.67 -11.26 -10.86
CA LEU A 143 -4.00 -11.83 -10.63
C LEU A 143 -4.96 -11.61 -11.81
N THR A 144 -4.82 -10.46 -12.48
CA THR A 144 -5.64 -10.11 -13.64
C THR A 144 -5.15 -10.71 -14.96
N THR A 145 -3.97 -11.35 -14.97
CA THR A 145 -3.44 -12.08 -16.13
C THR A 145 -3.61 -13.59 -16.06
N LYS A 146 -4.19 -14.12 -14.97
CA LYS A 146 -4.56 -15.54 -14.92
C LYS A 146 -5.71 -15.76 -15.91
N PRO A 147 -5.56 -16.63 -16.93
CA PRO A 147 -6.69 -17.02 -17.75
C PRO A 147 -7.71 -17.71 -16.85
N GLU A 148 -8.92 -17.19 -16.80
CA GLU A 148 -10.07 -17.99 -16.39
C GLU A 148 -10.18 -19.10 -17.43
N PHE A 149 -9.71 -20.30 -17.09
CA PHE A 149 -10.13 -21.48 -17.83
C PHE A 149 -11.63 -21.61 -17.61
N THR A 150 -12.41 -21.14 -18.58
CA THR A 150 -13.83 -21.47 -18.63
C THR A 150 -13.94 -23.00 -18.70
N ASP A 151 -14.88 -23.58 -17.96
CA ASP A 151 -15.06 -25.04 -17.92
C ASP A 151 -15.32 -25.67 -19.30
N SER A 152 -15.53 -24.86 -20.35
CA SER A 152 -15.64 -25.28 -21.74
C SER A 152 -14.33 -25.73 -22.40
N GLU A 153 -13.15 -25.47 -21.80
CA GLU A 153 -11.85 -25.89 -22.35
C GLU A 153 -11.32 -27.21 -21.75
N LYS A 154 -11.96 -27.75 -20.71
CA LYS A 154 -11.59 -29.06 -20.14
C LYS A 154 -12.07 -30.25 -20.98
N ASP A 155 -13.07 -30.05 -21.84
CA ASP A 155 -13.66 -31.13 -22.64
C ASP A 155 -12.96 -31.39 -23.98
N ILE A 156 -11.96 -30.58 -24.36
CA ILE A 156 -11.21 -30.79 -25.62
C ILE A 156 -9.97 -31.68 -25.40
N ALA A 157 -9.56 -31.91 -24.14
CA ALA A 157 -8.37 -32.70 -23.80
C ALA A 157 -8.65 -34.18 -23.47
N VAL A 158 -9.91 -34.62 -23.49
CA VAL A 158 -10.27 -36.02 -23.27
C VAL A 158 -10.88 -36.61 -24.54
N GLY A 159 -10.00 -37.25 -25.33
CA GLY A 159 -10.32 -38.38 -26.21
C GLY A 159 -11.49 -38.22 -27.19
N LYS A 160 -11.18 -37.93 -28.46
CA LYS A 160 -11.96 -38.54 -29.55
C LYS A 160 -11.47 -39.97 -29.72
N ASP A 161 -12.32 -40.93 -29.38
CA ASP A 161 -12.25 -42.31 -29.85
C ASP A 161 -12.27 -42.38 -31.40
#